data_AF-A0AA96N1L9-F1
#
_entry.id   AF-A0AA96N1L9-F1
#
_cell.length_a   1.000
_cell.length_b   1.000
_cell.length_c   1.000
_cell.angle_alpha   90.00
_cell.angle_beta   90.00
_cell.angle_gamma   90.00
#
_symmetry.space_group_name_H-M   'P 1'
#
loop_
_entity.id
_entity.type
_entity.pdbx_description
1 polymer ?
#
loop_
_entity_poly.entity_id
_entity_poly.type
_entity_poly.pdbx_seq_one_letter_code
_entity_poly.pdbx_strand_id
1 'polypeptide(L)'
;MPYHKNKQQAFQAAQQGMEDAQELYHEIVRDSANYGHQLKHLKQEVNEAYEQIENALEVASETQRTQLEKFQQDLSAIVNEVNQYH
;
A
#
# COMPACT_ATOMS: atom_id res chain seq x y z
N MET A 1 -1.34 -15.48 21.59
CA MET A 1 -0.33 -14.43 21.88
C MET A 1 -1.02 -13.08 21.76
N PRO A 2 -0.78 -12.09 22.64
CA PRO A 2 -1.61 -10.90 22.73
C PRO A 2 -1.20 -9.87 21.68
N TYR A 3 -1.90 -9.86 20.55
CA TYR A 3 -1.76 -8.91 19.45
C TYR A 3 -2.35 -7.54 19.83
N HIS A 4 -1.76 -6.86 20.80
CA HIS A 4 -1.93 -5.42 20.92
C HIS A 4 -0.69 -4.76 20.31
N LYS A 5 -0.50 -4.91 18.99
CA LYS A 5 0.30 -3.93 18.23
C LYS A 5 -0.37 -2.58 18.50
N ASN A 6 0.37 -1.62 19.05
CA ASN A 6 -0.21 -0.35 19.46
C ASN A 6 -0.93 0.29 18.27
N LYS A 7 -2.10 0.88 18.48
CA LYS A 7 -2.89 1.55 17.43
C LYS A 7 -2.05 2.46 16.52
N GLN A 8 -1.10 3.16 17.15
CA GLN A 8 -0.12 4.01 16.47
C GLN A 8 0.82 3.23 15.53
N GLN A 9 1.29 2.05 15.93
CA GLN A 9 2.16 1.21 15.11
C GLN A 9 1.42 0.66 13.88
N ALA A 10 0.13 0.32 14.02
CA ALA A 10 -0.66 -0.16 12.88
C ALA A 10 -0.86 0.95 11.84
N PHE A 11 -1.22 2.16 12.28
CA PHE A 11 -1.36 3.31 11.39
C PHE A 11 -0.03 3.71 10.74
N GLN A 12 1.06 3.73 11.50
CA GLN A 12 2.41 4.02 10.97
C GLN A 12 2.86 3.00 9.94
N ALA A 13 2.61 1.71 10.19
CA ALA A 13 2.92 0.66 9.22
C ALA A 13 2.14 0.89 7.92
N ALA A 14 0.83 1.08 8.01
CA ALA A 14 -0.01 1.35 6.85
C ALA A 14 0.43 2.61 6.06
N GLN A 15 0.85 3.66 6.76
CA GLN A 15 1.42 4.85 6.12
C GLN A 15 2.72 4.52 5.37
N GLN A 16 3.64 3.78 6.00
CA GLN A 16 4.90 3.40 5.39
C GLN A 16 4.68 2.53 4.16
N GLY A 17 3.84 1.50 4.25
CA GLY A 17 3.55 0.63 3.09
C GLY A 17 2.92 1.39 1.92
N MET A 18 2.14 2.44 2.20
CA MET A 18 1.63 3.33 1.16
C MET A 18 2.73 4.16 0.51
N GLU A 19 3.63 4.75 1.31
CA GLU A 19 4.78 5.52 0.81
C GLU A 19 5.72 4.63 -0.04
N ASP A 20 6.03 3.43 0.44
CA ASP A 20 6.88 2.46 -0.26
C ASP A 20 6.27 2.06 -1.62
N ALA A 21 4.95 1.78 -1.66
CA ALA A 21 4.25 1.47 -2.90
C ALA A 21 4.21 2.65 -3.88
N GLN A 22 4.06 3.88 -3.39
CA GLN A 22 4.09 5.09 -4.22
C GLN A 22 5.48 5.34 -4.80
N GLU A 23 6.54 5.18 -4.00
CA GLU A 23 7.92 5.33 -4.45
C GLU A 23 8.23 4.33 -5.57
N LEU A 24 7.94 3.05 -5.35
CA LEU A 24 8.14 2.01 -6.36
C LEU A 24 7.34 2.29 -7.64
N TYR A 25 6.10 2.76 -7.51
CA TYR A 25 5.29 3.13 -8.67
C TYR A 25 5.92 4.29 -9.47
N HIS A 26 6.49 5.29 -8.81
CA HIS A 26 7.21 6.38 -9.50
C HIS A 26 8.53 5.93 -10.13
N GLU A 27 9.18 4.90 -9.58
CA GLU A 27 10.41 4.33 -10.11
C GLU A 27 10.21 3.34 -11.26
N ILE A 28 8.98 2.87 -11.50
CA ILE A 28 8.69 1.94 -12.59
C ILE A 28 8.99 2.62 -13.94
N VAL A 29 9.97 2.07 -14.66
CA VAL A 29 10.31 2.50 -16.01
C VAL A 29 9.73 1.49 -17.00
N ARG A 30 8.69 1.92 -17.70
CA ARG A 30 7.87 1.08 -18.62
C ARG A 30 8.68 0.43 -19.74
N ASP A 31 9.65 1.15 -20.31
CA ASP A 31 10.48 0.67 -21.42
C ASP A 31 11.75 -0.08 -20.98
N SER A 32 11.89 -0.35 -19.67
CA SER A 32 13.06 -1.05 -19.16
C SER A 32 12.91 -2.57 -19.30
N ALA A 33 14.03 -3.27 -19.52
CA ALA A 33 14.08 -4.73 -19.48
C ALA A 33 13.64 -5.31 -18.12
N ASN A 34 13.63 -4.48 -17.07
CA ASN A 34 13.29 -4.86 -15.70
C ASN A 34 11.81 -4.60 -15.35
N TYR A 35 11.01 -4.03 -16.25
CA TYR A 35 9.62 -3.64 -15.99
C TYR A 35 8.80 -4.75 -15.34
N GLY A 36 8.87 -5.98 -15.87
CA GLY A 36 8.13 -7.12 -15.31
C GLY A 36 8.53 -7.48 -13.87
N HIS A 37 9.80 -7.31 -13.51
CA HIS A 37 10.27 -7.54 -12.15
C HIS A 37 9.82 -6.41 -11.21
N GLN A 38 9.97 -5.15 -11.64
CA GLN A 38 9.52 -3.98 -10.88
C GLN A 38 8.01 -4.03 -10.63
N LEU A 39 7.24 -4.41 -11.66
CA LEU A 39 5.80 -4.62 -11.57
C LEU A 39 5.44 -5.70 -10.55
N LYS A 40 6.13 -6.84 -10.60
CA LYS A 40 5.90 -7.91 -9.62
C LYS A 40 6.17 -7.42 -8.20
N HIS A 41 7.27 -6.70 -7.99
CA HIS A 41 7.62 -6.15 -6.68
C HIS A 41 6.58 -5.15 -6.19
N LEU A 42 6.17 -4.19 -7.03
CA LEU A 42 5.11 -3.24 -6.68
C LEU A 42 3.81 -3.95 -6.29
N LYS A 43 3.40 -5.00 -7.02
CA LYS A 43 2.20 -5.77 -6.66
C LYS A 43 2.32 -6.45 -5.30
N GLN A 44 3.51 -6.89 -4.90
CA GLN A 44 3.74 -7.45 -3.57
C GLN A 44 3.61 -6.37 -2.50
N GLU A 45 4.29 -5.24 -2.65
CA GLU A 45 4.23 -4.13 -1.68
C GLU A 45 2.81 -3.57 -1.54
N VAL A 46 2.06 -3.44 -2.65
CA VAL A 46 0.66 -3.00 -2.59
C VAL A 46 -0.20 -3.98 -1.78
N ASN A 47 -0.01 -5.29 -1.96
CA ASN A 47 -0.75 -6.28 -1.17
C ASN A 47 -0.41 -6.18 0.32
N GLU A 48 0.88 -6.04 0.64
CA GLU A 48 1.33 -5.87 2.04
C GLU A 48 0.76 -4.58 2.65
N ALA A 49 0.74 -3.48 1.90
CA ALA A 49 0.14 -2.21 2.32
C ALA A 49 -1.37 -2.36 2.56
N TYR A 50 -2.09 -3.10 1.71
CA TYR A 50 -3.50 -3.42 1.94
C TYR A 50 -3.72 -4.15 3.27
N GLU A 51 -2.95 -5.21 3.53
CA GLU A 51 -3.05 -5.95 4.79
C GLU A 51 -2.76 -5.05 6.01
N GLN A 52 -1.76 -4.18 5.91
CA GLN A 52 -1.42 -3.23 6.97
C GLN A 52 -2.55 -2.21 7.20
N ILE A 53 -3.19 -1.72 6.14
CA ILE A 53 -4.33 -0.82 6.22
C ILE A 53 -5.53 -1.50 6.87
N GLU A 54 -5.86 -2.74 6.49
CA GLU A 54 -6.97 -3.48 7.10
C GLU A 54 -6.75 -3.67 8.60
N ASN A 55 -5.55 -4.10 8.99
CA ASN A 55 -5.16 -4.20 10.40
C ASN A 55 -5.25 -2.85 11.14
N ALA A 56 -4.89 -1.75 10.48
CA ALA A 56 -4.99 -0.41 11.06
C ALA A 56 -6.45 0.05 11.22
N LEU A 57 -7.33 -0.27 10.27
CA LEU A 57 -8.76 0.09 10.31
C LEU A 57 -9.50 -0.54 11.49
N GLU A 58 -9.08 -1.72 11.95
CA GLU A 58 -9.64 -2.39 13.13
C GLU A 58 -9.50 -1.56 14.41
N VAL A 59 -8.41 -0.80 14.52
CA VAL A 59 -8.04 -0.09 15.76
C VAL A 59 -8.02 1.44 15.64
N ALA A 60 -8.15 1.96 14.43
CA ALA A 60 -8.07 3.38 14.08
C ALA A 60 -9.21 4.24 14.66
N SER A 61 -8.91 5.50 14.96
CA SER A 61 -9.91 6.54 15.19
C SER A 61 -10.66 6.89 13.91
N GLU A 62 -11.79 7.61 13.98
CA GLU A 62 -12.53 8.06 12.79
C GLU A 62 -11.65 8.86 11.81
N THR A 63 -10.82 9.77 12.33
CA THR A 63 -9.87 10.54 11.51
C THR A 63 -8.84 9.67 10.81
N GLN A 64 -8.30 8.68 11.52
CA GLN A 64 -7.34 7.72 10.95
C GLN A 64 -8.03 6.80 9.93
N ARG A 65 -9.29 6.40 10.18
CA ARG A 65 -10.08 5.60 9.24
C ARG A 65 -10.26 6.31 7.90
N THR A 66 -10.63 7.59 7.90
CA THR A 66 -10.76 8.37 6.66
C THR A 66 -9.44 8.43 5.88
N GLN A 67 -8.29 8.54 6.57
CA GLN A 67 -6.98 8.51 5.92
C GLN A 67 -6.65 7.12 5.35
N LEU A 68 -6.92 6.06 6.11
CA LEU A 68 -6.68 4.68 5.70
C LEU A 68 -7.56 4.27 4.50
N GLU A 69 -8.83 4.67 4.48
CA GLU A 69 -9.73 4.46 3.33
C GLU A 69 -9.21 5.18 2.08
N LYS A 70 -8.67 6.39 2.24
CA LYS A 70 -8.01 7.09 1.14
C LYS A 70 -6.79 6.32 0.62
N PHE A 71 -5.96 5.77 1.51
CA PHE A 71 -4.84 4.93 1.10
C PHE A 71 -5.30 3.70 0.31
N GLN A 72 -6.40 3.05 0.69
CA GLN A 72 -6.97 1.93 -0.09
C GLN A 72 -7.39 2.35 -1.50
N GLN A 73 -7.97 3.54 -1.64
CA GLN A 73 -8.36 4.10 -2.94
C GLN A 73 -7.14 4.41 -3.80
N ASP A 74 -6.13 5.04 -3.22
CA ASP A 74 -4.88 5.41 -3.91
C ASP A 74 -4.13 4.14 -4.38
N LEU A 75 -4.01 3.12 -3.53
CA LEU A 75 -3.42 1.82 -3.91
C LEU A 75 -4.21 1.13 -5.03
N SER A 76 -5.54 1.24 -5.01
CA SER A 76 -6.40 0.64 -6.04
C SER A 76 -6.17 1.32 -7.39
N ALA A 77 -6.02 2.66 -7.38
CA ALA A 77 -5.69 3.43 -8.57
C ALA A 77 -4.34 3.00 -9.16
N ILE A 78 -3.31 2.86 -8.32
CA ILE A 78 -1.98 2.37 -8.74
C ILE A 78 -2.08 1.01 -9.41
N VAL A 79 -2.75 0.03 -8.76
CA VAL A 79 -2.89 -1.32 -9.31
C VAL A 79 -3.66 -1.32 -10.63
N ASN A 80 -4.75 -0.55 -10.71
CA ASN A 80 -5.54 -0.45 -11.92
C ASN A 80 -4.75 0.17 -13.06
N GLU A 81 -4.03 1.26 -12.80
CA GLU A 81 -3.21 1.91 -13.83
C GLU A 81 -2.16 0.94 -14.36
N VAL A 82 -1.42 0.26 -13.49
CA VAL A 82 -0.34 -0.61 -13.96
C VAL A 82 -0.87 -1.89 -14.63
N ASN A 83 -2.06 -2.35 -14.27
CA ASN A 83 -2.74 -3.46 -14.96
C ASN A 83 -3.35 -3.07 -16.31
N GLN A 84 -3.67 -1.79 -16.55
CA GLN A 84 -4.23 -1.34 -17.83
C GLN A 84 -3.22 -1.39 -18.99
N TYR A 85 -1.92 -1.51 -18.70
CA TYR A 85 -0.85 -1.58 -19.70
C TYR A 85 -0.24 -2.99 -19.84
N HIS A 86 -0.89 -4.04 -19.31
CA HIS A 86 -0.51 -5.44 -19.48
C HIS A 86 -1.22 -6.07 -20.68
#